data_AF-A0A2G4JKE5-F1
#
_entry.id   AF-A0A2G4JKE5-F1
#
_cell.length_a   1.000
_cell.length_b   1.000
_cell.length_c   1.000
_cell.angle_alpha   90.00
_cell.angle_beta   90.00
_cell.angle_gamma   90.00
#
_symmetry.space_group_name_H-M   'P 1'
#
loop_
_entity.id
_entity.type
_entity.pdbx_description
1 polymer ?
#
loop_
_entity_poly.entity_id
_entity_poly.type
_entity_poly.pdbx_seq_one_letter_code
_entity_poly.pdbx_strand_id
1 'polypeptide(L)'
;MSGVVKVTTSAGTVGLQPRGADRRSGILPIIQQVARDLIGTTTRRNLAVFLTERLARLDGIRSIRLNELAASMPARSRQPIRARDYVAFIVPVKEPGRQVMLEAEFDSRRGPDAWTCQVIEAAAYLAALLIEAERLGSSPAPLSAGDRDGAAPLIGSSDVMQALRERVERVAGTDFTVLIEGAIDPQQ
;
A
#
# COMPACT_ATOMS: atom_id res chain seq x y z
N MET A 1 -42.22 -23.42 52.54
CA MET A 1 -41.58 -24.15 51.42
C MET A 1 -40.56 -23.20 50.80
N SER A 2 -39.28 -23.34 51.17
CA SER A 2 -38.19 -22.49 50.70
C SER A 2 -37.24 -23.36 49.87
N GLY A 3 -37.20 -23.11 48.56
CA GLY A 3 -36.34 -23.82 47.63
C GLY A 3 -34.96 -23.19 47.61
N VAL A 4 -33.96 -23.90 48.13
CA VAL A 4 -32.55 -23.51 48.04
C VAL A 4 -32.04 -23.91 46.66
N VAL A 5 -31.87 -22.93 45.77
CA VAL A 5 -31.16 -23.14 44.50
C VAL A 5 -29.66 -23.10 44.80
N LYS A 6 -29.04 -24.28 44.77
CA LYS A 6 -27.59 -24.45 44.87
C LYS A 6 -26.95 -24.06 43.53
N VAL A 7 -26.50 -22.82 43.41
CA VAL A 7 -25.65 -22.39 42.29
C VAL A 7 -24.22 -22.85 42.59
N THR A 8 -23.84 -24.01 42.04
CA THR A 8 -22.43 -24.40 41.94
C THR A 8 -21.81 -23.62 40.79
N THR A 9 -21.19 -22.48 41.11
CA THR A 9 -20.30 -21.79 40.18
C THR A 9 -19.04 -22.64 40.04
N SER A 10 -18.89 -23.33 38.91
CA SER A 10 -17.62 -23.92 38.51
C SER A 10 -16.61 -22.79 38.39
N ALA A 11 -15.72 -22.71 39.38
CA ALA A 11 -14.53 -21.88 39.31
C ALA A 11 -13.71 -22.37 38.12
N GLY A 12 -13.96 -21.77 36.96
CA GLY A 12 -13.03 -21.78 35.85
C GLY A 12 -11.77 -21.11 36.37
N THR A 13 -10.77 -21.92 36.68
CA THR A 13 -9.39 -21.47 36.82
C THR A 13 -9.00 -20.93 35.46
N VAL A 14 -9.34 -19.66 35.20
CA VAL A 14 -8.72 -18.86 34.16
C VAL A 14 -7.27 -18.83 34.58
N GLY A 15 -6.48 -19.74 33.99
CA GLY A 15 -5.05 -19.74 34.11
C GLY A 15 -4.61 -18.33 33.78
N LEU A 16 -4.16 -17.61 34.80
CA LEU A 16 -3.33 -16.43 34.65
C LEU A 16 -2.08 -16.91 33.94
N GLN A 17 -2.18 -17.00 32.61
CA GLN A 17 -1.03 -17.20 31.75
C GLN A 17 -0.13 -16.01 32.07
N PRO A 18 1.06 -16.26 32.63
CA PRO A 18 1.98 -15.17 32.88
C PRO A 18 2.21 -14.50 31.53
N ARG A 19 1.87 -13.21 31.46
CA ARG A 19 2.21 -12.34 30.32
C ARG A 19 3.73 -12.36 30.23
N GLY A 20 4.26 -13.36 29.53
CA GLY A 20 5.64 -13.39 29.10
C GLY A 20 5.81 -12.17 28.23
N ALA A 21 6.34 -11.11 28.83
CA ALA A 21 6.70 -9.90 28.14
C ALA A 21 7.58 -10.28 26.93
N ASP A 22 6.95 -10.26 25.75
CA ASP A 22 7.25 -9.23 24.77
C ASP A 22 8.75 -9.13 24.40
N ARG A 23 9.38 -10.27 24.13
CA ARG A 23 10.68 -10.31 23.41
C ARG A 23 10.51 -10.36 21.89
N ARG A 24 9.28 -10.39 21.40
CA ARG A 24 9.01 -10.37 19.97
C ARG A 24 8.68 -8.94 19.56
N SER A 25 9.61 -8.33 18.84
CA SER A 25 9.42 -7.05 18.18
C SER A 25 8.07 -7.02 17.45
N GLY A 26 7.12 -6.24 17.96
CA GLY A 26 5.78 -6.09 17.37
C GLY A 26 5.77 -5.43 16.00
N ILE A 27 4.64 -4.89 15.57
CA ILE A 27 4.55 -4.12 14.32
C ILE A 27 5.35 -2.80 14.39
N LEU A 28 5.68 -2.32 15.60
CA LEU A 28 6.30 -1.01 15.82
C LEU A 28 7.66 -0.83 15.10
N PRO A 29 8.62 -1.77 15.15
CA PRO A 29 9.89 -1.63 14.42
C PRO A 29 9.70 -1.63 12.90
N ILE A 30 8.67 -2.33 12.41
CA ILE A 30 8.30 -2.31 10.99
C ILE A 30 7.80 -0.91 10.61
N ILE A 31 6.88 -0.33 11.40
CA ILE A 31 6.37 1.03 11.20
C ILE A 31 7.51 2.05 11.26
N GLN A 32 8.36 1.98 12.29
CA GLN A 32 9.48 2.90 12.47
C GLN A 32 10.41 2.89 11.27
N GLN A 33 10.63 1.72 10.66
CA GLN A 33 11.48 1.71 9.49
C GLN A 33 10.77 2.10 8.20
N VAL A 34 9.52 1.68 8.00
CA VAL A 34 8.73 2.18 6.87
C VAL A 34 8.66 3.72 6.89
N ALA A 35 8.49 4.32 8.08
CA ALA A 35 8.52 5.78 8.24
C ALA A 35 9.89 6.38 7.87
N ARG A 36 10.99 5.77 8.30
CA ARG A 36 12.35 6.21 7.92
C ARG A 36 12.58 6.12 6.42
N ASP A 37 12.15 5.03 5.79
CA ASP A 37 12.28 4.83 4.34
C ASP A 37 11.46 5.90 3.61
N LEU A 38 10.20 6.13 4.00
CA LEU A 38 9.33 7.17 3.43
C LEU A 38 9.91 8.58 3.52
N ILE A 39 10.57 8.92 4.62
CA ILE A 39 11.17 10.26 4.85
C ILE A 39 12.49 10.40 4.10
N GLY A 40 13.30 9.33 4.06
CA GLY A 40 14.64 9.35 3.49
C GLY A 40 14.69 9.19 1.97
N THR A 41 13.65 8.64 1.35
CA THR A 41 13.63 8.39 -0.10
C THR A 41 13.05 9.56 -0.89
N THR A 42 13.79 10.08 -1.86
CA THR A 42 13.29 11.04 -2.86
C THR A 42 12.32 10.39 -3.86
N THR A 43 12.42 9.07 -4.02
CA THR A 43 11.57 8.29 -4.93
C THR A 43 10.63 7.39 -4.13
N ARG A 44 9.32 7.69 -4.18
CA ARG A 44 8.25 6.92 -3.52
C ARG A 44 7.78 5.75 -4.40
N ARG A 45 8.70 4.85 -4.74
CA ARG A 45 8.41 3.63 -5.51
C ARG A 45 8.85 2.41 -4.71
N ASN A 46 8.17 1.27 -4.89
CA ASN A 46 8.51 -0.02 -4.29
C ASN A 46 8.50 -0.04 -2.74
N LEU A 47 7.79 0.90 -2.11
CA LEU A 47 7.54 0.95 -0.67
C LEU A 47 6.85 -0.34 -0.19
N ALA A 48 5.91 -0.84 -0.96
CA ALA A 48 5.21 -2.09 -0.66
C ALA A 48 6.16 -3.31 -0.68
N VAL A 49 7.20 -3.29 -1.54
CA VAL A 49 8.23 -4.33 -1.60
C VAL A 49 9.13 -4.30 -0.37
N PHE A 50 9.56 -3.12 0.07
CA PHE A 50 10.35 -2.99 1.30
C PHE A 50 9.57 -3.48 2.53
N LEU A 51 8.26 -3.27 2.56
CA LEU A 51 7.41 -3.85 3.60
C LEU A 51 7.45 -5.39 3.58
N THR A 52 7.26 -6.03 2.42
CA THR A 52 7.28 -7.50 2.33
C THR A 52 8.66 -8.07 2.68
N GLU A 53 9.76 -7.42 2.27
CA GLU A 53 11.11 -7.83 2.64
C GLU A 53 11.37 -7.75 4.15
N ARG A 54 10.77 -6.77 4.84
CA ARG A 54 10.87 -6.64 6.30
C ARG A 54 10.07 -7.72 7.00
N LEU A 55 8.86 -7.98 6.53
CA LEU A 55 8.00 -9.03 7.09
C LEU A 55 8.60 -10.42 6.85
N ALA A 56 9.30 -10.65 5.74
CA ALA A 56 9.99 -11.90 5.45
C ALA A 56 11.08 -12.25 6.49
N ARG A 57 11.51 -11.29 7.32
CA ARG A 57 12.48 -11.50 8.41
C ARG A 57 11.84 -11.93 9.73
N LEU A 58 10.51 -12.00 9.79
CA LEU A 58 9.81 -12.53 10.95
C LEU A 58 10.01 -14.05 11.05
N ASP A 59 10.23 -14.53 12.27
CA ASP A 59 10.47 -15.95 12.54
C ASP A 59 9.28 -16.82 12.10
N GLY A 60 9.56 -17.92 11.40
CA GLY A 60 8.57 -18.88 10.93
C GLY A 60 7.91 -18.57 9.58
N ILE A 61 8.15 -17.40 8.98
CA ILE A 61 7.67 -17.06 7.63
C ILE A 61 8.64 -17.62 6.59
N ARG A 62 8.13 -18.45 5.68
CA ARG A 62 8.88 -18.98 4.53
C ARG A 62 8.85 -18.00 3.36
N SER A 63 7.67 -17.46 3.07
CA SER A 63 7.47 -16.49 2.00
C SER A 63 6.36 -15.52 2.39
N ILE A 64 6.48 -14.28 1.95
CA ILE A 64 5.43 -13.28 2.05
C ILE A 64 5.39 -12.44 0.78
N ARG A 65 4.20 -12.23 0.25
CA ARG A 65 3.99 -11.56 -1.04
C ARG A 65 2.73 -10.73 -1.02
N LEU A 66 2.76 -9.64 -1.79
CA LEU A 66 1.55 -8.95 -2.22
C LEU A 66 1.11 -9.56 -3.55
N ASN A 67 -0.08 -10.13 -3.55
CA ASN A 67 -0.67 -10.74 -4.73
C ASN A 67 -1.84 -9.90 -5.21
N GLU A 68 -1.81 -9.52 -6.49
CA GLU A 68 -2.89 -8.81 -7.14
C GLU A 68 -3.77 -9.79 -7.90
N LEU A 69 -5.02 -9.87 -7.49
CA LEU A 69 -6.03 -10.72 -8.11
C LEU A 69 -6.76 -9.89 -9.16
N ALA A 70 -6.68 -10.33 -10.41
CA ALA A 70 -7.42 -9.71 -11.51
C ALA A 70 -8.93 -9.84 -11.29
N ALA A 71 -9.66 -8.78 -11.65
CA ALA A 71 -11.11 -8.66 -11.50
C ALA A 71 -11.92 -9.81 -12.15
N SER A 72 -11.34 -10.56 -13.08
CA SER A 72 -12.03 -11.65 -13.80
C SER A 72 -12.07 -12.97 -13.05
N MET A 73 -11.35 -13.11 -11.92
CA MET A 73 -11.47 -14.30 -11.09
C MET A 73 -12.70 -14.18 -10.18
N PRO A 74 -13.57 -15.21 -10.09
CA PRO A 74 -14.70 -15.20 -9.18
C PRO A 74 -14.18 -14.91 -7.78
N ALA A 75 -14.72 -13.87 -7.16
CA ALA A 75 -14.23 -13.30 -5.91
C ALA A 75 -13.83 -14.41 -4.93
N ARG A 76 -12.52 -14.63 -4.76
CA ARG A 76 -12.04 -15.32 -3.57
C ARG A 76 -12.67 -14.60 -2.39
N SER A 77 -13.17 -15.35 -1.41
CA SER A 77 -13.95 -14.80 -0.31
C SER A 77 -13.29 -13.52 0.19
N ARG A 78 -14.09 -12.46 0.37
CA ARG A 78 -13.61 -11.16 0.89
C ARG A 78 -13.24 -11.26 2.39
N GLN A 79 -12.86 -12.46 2.83
CA GLN A 79 -12.50 -12.78 4.18
C GLN A 79 -11.04 -13.19 4.23
N PRO A 80 -10.34 -12.89 5.33
CA PRO A 80 -9.00 -13.43 5.56
C PRO A 80 -9.00 -14.96 5.45
N ILE A 81 -8.01 -15.51 4.77
CA ILE A 81 -7.79 -16.96 4.69
C ILE A 81 -6.82 -17.32 5.80
N ARG A 82 -7.18 -18.32 6.62
CA ARG A 82 -6.27 -18.91 7.60
C ARG A 82 -6.28 -20.42 7.44
N ALA A 83 -5.13 -20.97 7.06
CA ALA A 83 -4.87 -22.40 6.93
C ALA A 83 -3.69 -22.79 7.85
N ARG A 84 -3.34 -24.09 7.84
CA ARG A 84 -2.32 -24.65 8.74
C ARG A 84 -0.94 -24.01 8.59
N ASP A 85 -0.55 -23.68 7.37
CA ASP A 85 0.77 -23.17 6.99
C ASP A 85 0.67 -21.95 6.06
N TYR A 86 -0.51 -21.32 6.02
CA TYR A 86 -0.78 -20.20 5.11
C TYR A 86 -1.78 -19.24 5.73
N VAL A 87 -1.52 -17.94 5.57
CA VAL A 87 -2.51 -16.90 5.85
C VAL A 87 -2.56 -15.91 4.69
N ALA A 88 -3.74 -15.35 4.44
CA ALA A 88 -3.88 -14.26 3.50
C ALA A 88 -4.84 -13.21 4.06
N PHE A 89 -4.39 -11.96 4.06
CA PHE A 89 -5.18 -10.82 4.50
C PHE A 89 -5.45 -9.89 3.33
N ILE A 90 -6.65 -9.32 3.29
CA ILE A 90 -7.02 -8.37 2.25
C ILE A 90 -6.31 -7.05 2.52
N VAL A 91 -5.74 -6.47 1.47
CA VAL A 91 -5.16 -5.14 1.48
C VAL A 91 -6.19 -4.18 0.87
N PRO A 92 -6.75 -3.25 1.66
CA PRO A 92 -7.66 -2.25 1.13
C PRO A 92 -7.00 -1.42 0.02
N VAL A 93 -7.65 -1.30 -1.14
CA VAL A 93 -7.19 -0.46 -2.25
C VAL A 93 -8.36 0.36 -2.79
N LYS A 94 -8.09 1.57 -3.28
CA LYS A 94 -9.13 2.49 -3.78
C LYS A 94 -9.68 2.08 -5.15
N GLU A 95 -8.87 1.43 -5.97
CA GLU A 95 -9.17 1.14 -7.37
C GLU A 95 -10.28 0.09 -7.50
N PRO A 96 -11.39 0.41 -8.19
CA PRO A 96 -12.52 -0.51 -8.34
C PRO A 96 -12.10 -1.73 -9.18
N GLY A 97 -12.46 -2.92 -8.72
CA GLY A 97 -12.13 -4.19 -9.39
C GLY A 97 -10.71 -4.70 -9.13
N ARG A 98 -9.84 -3.89 -8.50
CA ARG A 98 -8.53 -4.35 -8.04
C ARG A 98 -8.66 -5.01 -6.68
N GLN A 99 -8.15 -6.22 -6.53
CA GLN A 99 -8.08 -6.91 -5.25
C GLN A 99 -6.63 -7.26 -4.94
N VAL A 100 -6.12 -6.78 -3.81
CA VAL A 100 -4.76 -7.08 -3.35
C VAL A 100 -4.83 -7.89 -2.07
N MET A 101 -4.01 -8.93 -1.96
CA MET A 101 -3.88 -9.75 -0.77
C MET A 101 -2.42 -9.77 -0.31
N LEU A 102 -2.22 -9.66 1.00
CA LEU A 102 -0.95 -9.95 1.65
C LEU A 102 -0.98 -11.42 2.08
N GLU A 103 -0.23 -12.24 1.37
CA GLU A 103 -0.17 -13.69 1.56
C GLU A 103 1.13 -14.07 2.24
N ALA A 104 1.08 -14.91 3.27
CA ALA A 104 2.26 -15.45 3.93
C ALA A 104 2.17 -16.97 4.06
N GLU A 105 3.25 -17.64 3.69
CA GLU A 105 3.47 -19.08 3.85
C GLU A 105 4.43 -19.32 5.01
N PHE A 106 4.15 -20.37 5.78
CA PHE A 106 4.89 -20.73 6.99
C PHE A 106 5.61 -22.06 6.81
N ASP A 107 6.50 -22.37 7.75
CA ASP A 107 7.03 -23.73 7.84
C ASP A 107 5.92 -24.71 8.26
N SER A 108 5.79 -25.84 7.55
CA SER A 108 4.79 -26.87 7.83
C SER A 108 4.90 -27.47 9.25
N ARG A 109 6.08 -27.36 9.86
CA ARG A 109 6.37 -27.77 11.24
C ARG A 109 5.96 -26.72 12.27
N ARG A 110 5.86 -25.45 11.86
CA ARG A 110 5.57 -24.30 12.72
C ARG A 110 4.63 -23.36 11.97
N GLY A 111 3.34 -23.66 12.06
CA GLY A 111 2.28 -22.85 11.46
C GLY A 111 2.18 -21.46 12.09
N PRO A 112 1.32 -20.58 11.52
CA PRO A 112 1.17 -19.22 12.00
C PRO A 112 0.62 -19.20 13.43
N ASP A 113 1.33 -18.52 14.34
CA ASP A 113 0.77 -18.22 15.65
C ASP A 113 -0.10 -16.96 15.62
N ALA A 114 -0.93 -16.79 16.65
CA ALA A 114 -1.89 -15.69 16.73
C ALA A 114 -1.21 -14.31 16.69
N TRP A 115 -0.03 -14.18 17.30
CA TRP A 115 0.74 -12.95 17.30
C TRP A 115 1.24 -12.60 15.90
N THR A 116 1.80 -13.57 15.17
CA THR A 116 2.30 -13.36 13.81
C THR A 116 1.16 -13.04 12.85
N CYS A 117 0.00 -13.70 13.02
CA CYS A 117 -1.22 -13.33 12.30
C CYS A 117 -1.60 -11.87 12.53
N GLN A 118 -1.57 -11.39 13.79
CA GLN A 118 -1.90 -10.01 14.12
C GLN A 118 -0.91 -9.01 13.50
N VAL A 119 0.39 -9.34 13.48
CA VAL A 119 1.41 -8.51 12.84
C VAL A 119 1.19 -8.43 11.33
N ILE A 120 0.91 -9.54 10.65
CA ILE A 120 0.66 -9.57 9.21
C ILE A 120 -0.65 -8.86 8.87
N GLU A 121 -1.70 -9.04 9.67
CA GLU A 121 -2.97 -8.34 9.52
C GLU A 121 -2.79 -6.81 9.64
N ALA A 122 -2.06 -6.35 10.65
CA ALA A 122 -1.70 -4.93 10.77
C ALA A 122 -0.86 -4.45 9.58
N ALA A 123 0.06 -5.28 9.09
CA ALA A 123 0.89 -4.96 7.94
C ALA A 123 0.08 -4.86 6.63
N ALA A 124 -1.05 -5.55 6.50
CA ALA A 124 -1.95 -5.40 5.34
C ALA A 124 -2.53 -3.97 5.26
N TYR A 125 -2.87 -3.37 6.40
CA TYR A 125 -3.28 -1.95 6.45
C TYR A 125 -2.11 -1.00 6.16
N LEU A 126 -0.91 -1.33 6.61
CA LEU A 126 0.28 -0.55 6.27
C LEU A 126 0.59 -0.63 4.76
N ALA A 127 0.45 -1.81 4.15
CA ALA A 127 0.60 -2.01 2.72
C ALA A 127 -0.39 -1.14 1.92
N ALA A 128 -1.64 -1.05 2.37
CA ALA A 128 -2.64 -0.17 1.75
C ALA A 128 -2.19 1.30 1.74
N LEU A 129 -1.66 1.80 2.86
CA LEU A 129 -1.14 3.16 2.94
C LEU A 129 0.06 3.38 2.00
N LEU A 130 0.95 2.40 1.89
CA LEU A 130 2.12 2.49 1.01
C LEU A 130 1.73 2.45 -0.47
N ILE A 131 0.80 1.58 -0.85
CA ILE A 131 0.25 1.53 -2.21
C ILE A 131 -0.37 2.89 -2.58
N GLU A 132 -1.15 3.49 -1.68
CA GLU A 132 -1.71 4.82 -1.93
C GLU A 132 -0.65 5.93 -1.96
N ALA A 133 0.39 5.86 -1.13
CA ALA A 133 1.50 6.80 -1.16
C ALA A 133 2.29 6.73 -2.48
N GLU A 134 2.52 5.51 -3.00
CA GLU A 134 3.12 5.29 -4.32
C GLU A 134 2.22 5.82 -5.44
N ARG A 135 0.90 5.55 -5.37
CA ARG A 135 -0.08 6.02 -6.34
C ARG A 135 -0.14 7.55 -6.39
N LEU A 136 -0.10 8.21 -5.23
CA LEU A 136 -0.08 9.68 -5.13
C LEU A 136 1.27 10.29 -5.55
N GLY A 137 2.38 9.57 -5.35
CA GLY A 137 3.71 9.98 -5.81
C GLY A 137 3.98 9.71 -7.29
N SER A 138 3.27 8.76 -7.89
CA SER A 138 3.37 8.38 -9.31
C SER A 138 2.32 9.05 -10.18
N SER A 139 1.18 9.44 -9.60
CA SER A 139 0.28 10.41 -10.20
C SER A 139 1.05 11.73 -10.30
N PRO A 140 1.05 12.43 -11.44
CA PRO A 140 1.43 13.84 -11.43
C PRO A 140 0.61 14.51 -10.32
N ALA A 141 1.29 15.31 -9.50
CA ALA A 141 0.62 16.05 -8.44
C ALA A 141 -0.64 16.70 -9.03
N PRO A 142 -1.79 16.70 -8.34
CA PRO A 142 -2.84 17.62 -8.73
C PRO A 142 -2.19 19.00 -8.67
N LEU A 143 -1.86 19.52 -9.85
CA LEU A 143 -1.42 20.88 -10.03
C LEU A 143 -2.46 21.69 -9.25
N SER A 144 -1.99 22.43 -8.24
CA SER A 144 -2.74 23.53 -7.67
C SER A 144 -3.46 24.21 -8.84
N ALA A 145 -4.74 24.56 -8.70
CA ALA A 145 -5.54 25.11 -9.79
C ALA A 145 -4.90 26.32 -10.51
N GLY A 146 -3.82 26.89 -9.97
CA GLY A 146 -2.97 27.90 -10.62
C GLY A 146 -1.85 27.40 -11.54
N ASP A 147 -1.67 26.08 -11.73
CA ASP A 147 -0.51 25.51 -12.45
C ASP A 147 -0.93 24.56 -13.59
N ARG A 148 -2.17 24.66 -14.06
CA ARG A 148 -2.64 23.96 -15.28
C ARG A 148 -2.08 24.64 -16.53
N ASP A 149 -0.75 24.67 -16.63
CA ASP A 149 0.00 24.90 -17.85
C ASP A 149 -0.26 23.67 -18.74
N GLY A 150 -1.25 23.80 -19.63
CA GLY A 150 -1.63 22.75 -20.58
C GLY A 150 -0.56 22.45 -21.62
N ALA A 151 0.52 23.25 -21.64
CA ALA A 151 1.71 23.01 -22.46
C ALA A 151 2.81 22.39 -21.58
N ALA A 152 3.60 21.45 -22.14
CA ALA A 152 4.89 21.12 -21.53
C ALA A 152 5.72 22.41 -21.36
N PRO A 153 6.54 22.54 -20.30
CA PRO A 153 7.25 23.79 -20.01
C PRO A 153 8.10 24.24 -21.21
N LEU A 154 7.68 25.33 -21.86
CA LEU A 154 8.43 25.96 -22.94
C LEU A 154 9.69 26.62 -22.37
N ILE A 155 10.86 26.28 -22.93
CA ILE A 155 12.15 26.84 -22.53
C ILE A 155 12.28 28.25 -23.12
N GLY A 156 12.28 29.27 -22.26
CA GLY A 156 12.43 30.68 -22.62
C GLY A 156 11.46 31.58 -21.86
N SER A 157 11.92 32.74 -21.39
CA SER A 157 11.14 33.66 -20.54
C SER A 157 10.89 35.03 -21.18
N SER A 158 11.06 35.16 -22.51
CA SER A 158 10.74 36.40 -23.21
C SER A 158 9.23 36.56 -23.39
N ASP A 159 8.77 37.80 -23.59
CA ASP A 159 7.36 38.11 -23.83
C ASP A 159 6.79 37.32 -25.02
N VAL A 160 7.61 37.06 -26.04
CA VAL A 160 7.25 36.23 -27.20
C VAL A 160 7.00 34.78 -26.79
N MET A 161 7.81 34.23 -25.90
CA MET A 161 7.65 32.86 -25.39
C MET A 161 6.45 32.75 -24.45
N GLN A 162 6.13 33.81 -23.70
CA GLN A 162 4.94 33.86 -22.85
C GLN A 162 3.66 33.93 -23.70
N ALA A 163 3.62 34.77 -24.73
CA ALA A 163 2.51 34.81 -25.68
C ALA A 163 2.33 33.48 -26.45
N LEU A 164 3.43 32.80 -26.78
CA LEU A 164 3.40 31.46 -27.37
C LEU A 164 2.78 30.44 -26.40
N ARG A 165 3.17 30.48 -25.11
CA ARG A 165 2.61 29.61 -24.06
C ARG A 165 1.09 29.74 -23.98
N GLU A 166 0.58 30.95 -23.84
CA GLU A 166 -0.87 31.21 -23.74
C GLU A 166 -1.64 30.68 -24.95
N ARG A 167 -1.01 30.70 -26.14
CA ARG A 167 -1.62 30.21 -27.38
C ARG A 167 -1.61 28.68 -27.45
N VAL A 168 -0.54 28.03 -27.00
CA VAL A 168 -0.45 26.57 -26.93
C VAL A 168 -1.43 26.01 -25.89
N GLU A 169 -1.53 26.63 -24.71
CA GLU A 169 -2.48 26.23 -23.66
C GLU A 169 -3.92 26.20 -24.15
N ARG A 170 -4.33 27.20 -24.94
CA ARG A 170 -5.68 27.28 -25.49
C ARG A 170 -6.02 26.11 -26.42
N VAL A 171 -5.03 25.59 -27.14
CA VAL A 171 -5.22 24.51 -28.11
C VAL A 171 -4.99 23.13 -27.49
N ALA A 172 -4.14 23.04 -26.47
CA ALA A 172 -3.86 21.79 -25.75
C ALA A 172 -5.11 21.19 -25.07
N GLY A 173 -6.13 22.00 -24.78
CA GLY A 173 -7.43 21.55 -24.26
C GLY A 173 -8.42 21.07 -25.33
N THR A 174 -8.01 20.91 -26.59
CA THR A 174 -8.89 20.62 -27.73
C THR A 174 -8.37 19.48 -28.59
N ASP A 175 -9.23 18.83 -29.37
CA ASP A 175 -8.87 17.75 -30.31
C ASP A 175 -8.37 18.27 -31.68
N PHE A 176 -7.91 19.53 -31.75
CA PHE A 176 -7.41 20.10 -33.00
C PHE A 176 -5.98 19.63 -33.33
N THR A 177 -5.75 19.32 -34.60
CA THR A 177 -4.39 19.15 -35.13
C THR A 177 -3.73 20.53 -35.31
N VAL A 178 -2.51 20.70 -34.82
CA VAL A 178 -1.75 21.97 -34.88
C VAL A 178 -0.52 21.80 -35.78
N LEU A 179 -0.31 22.77 -36.67
CA LEU A 179 0.94 22.92 -37.43
C LEU A 179 1.88 23.85 -36.66
N ILE A 180 3.14 23.43 -36.49
CA ILE A 180 4.20 24.26 -35.89
C ILE A 180 5.18 24.60 -37.01
N GLU A 181 5.37 25.90 -37.25
CA GLU A 181 6.34 26.41 -38.22
C GLU A 181 7.55 26.99 -37.48
N GLY A 182 8.74 26.73 -38.00
CA GLY A 182 10.00 27.21 -37.45
C GLY A 182 11.11 27.12 -38.49
N ALA A 183 12.19 27.88 -38.28
CA ALA A 183 13.36 27.77 -39.15
C ALA A 183 14.00 26.39 -38.95
N ILE A 184 14.13 25.64 -40.03
CA ILE A 184 14.98 24.45 -40.07
C ILE A 184 16.30 24.93 -40.65
N ASP A 185 17.36 24.96 -39.83
CA ASP A 185 18.70 25.26 -40.34
C ASP A 185 19.15 24.08 -41.21
N PRO A 186 19.39 24.27 -42.53
CA PRO A 186 19.78 23.18 -43.41
C PRO A 186 21.24 22.71 -43.21
N GLN A 187 21.99 23.25 -42.25
CA GLN A 187 23.41 22.90 -42.01
C GLN A 187 23.71 22.13 -40.71
N GLN A 188 22.74 21.43 -40.10
CA GLN A 188 23.01 20.49 -39.00
C GLN A 188 22.76 19.03 -39.38
#